data_AF-A0A1Q7PFG0-F1
#
_entry.id   AF-A0A1Q7PFG0-F1
#
_cell.length_a   1.000
_cell.length_b   1.000
_cell.length_c   1.000
_cell.angle_alpha   90.00
_cell.angle_beta   90.00
_cell.angle_gamma   90.00
#
_symmetry.space_group_name_H-M   'P 1'
#
loop_
_entity.id
_entity.type
_entity.pdbx_description
1 polymer ?
#
loop_
_entity_poly.entity_id
_entity_poly.type
_entity_poly.pdbx_seq_one_letter_code
_entity_poly.pdbx_strand_id
1 'polypeptide(L)'
;MNLLRNSVDNQADGIHLDDVTCPGGSASCVVNGNASHHNFSLPIPCHGITLNGTTGYTLTRNVTFNNGENGFENAGIYLVNGATGNTITNNDSSNNLGFGIAASGIGTSGNNIVNNVALFNTSIPGVYADLGEVSGAGPNTWNDNNTCQTETGTVPPGVCNPGEG
;
A
#
# COMPACT_ATOMS: atom_id res chain seq x y z
N MET A 1 -10.39 8.32 13.01
CA MET A 1 -11.61 7.70 12.43
C MET A 1 -11.35 6.22 12.26
N ASN A 2 -12.33 5.34 12.48
CA ASN A 2 -12.18 3.92 12.20
C ASN A 2 -12.98 3.55 10.95
N LEU A 3 -12.33 2.90 10.00
CA LEU A 3 -12.97 2.32 8.82
C LEU A 3 -12.82 0.81 8.87
N LEU A 4 -13.93 0.12 9.16
CA LEU A 4 -13.90 -1.29 9.50
C LEU A 4 -14.82 -2.10 8.59
N ARG A 5 -14.29 -3.17 7.98
CA ARG A 5 -15.08 -4.21 7.31
C ARG A 5 -15.99 -3.70 6.19
N ASN A 6 -15.46 -2.81 5.35
CA ASN A 6 -16.12 -2.35 4.14
C ASN A 6 -15.61 -3.13 2.92
N SER A 7 -16.41 -3.17 1.86
CA SER A 7 -16.01 -3.66 0.54
C SER A 7 -16.23 -2.55 -0.48
N VAL A 8 -15.19 -2.25 -1.25
CA VAL A 8 -15.22 -1.33 -2.39
C VAL A 8 -14.85 -2.12 -3.63
N ASP A 9 -15.77 -2.18 -4.59
CA ASP A 9 -15.64 -3.01 -5.79
C ASP A 9 -16.10 -2.28 -7.04
N ASN A 10 -15.37 -2.46 -8.14
CA ASN A 10 -15.71 -1.94 -9.46
C ASN A 10 -15.99 -0.42 -9.45
N GLN A 11 -15.17 0.33 -8.72
CA GLN A 11 -15.19 1.79 -8.65
C GLN A 11 -13.99 2.40 -9.37
N ALA A 12 -14.06 3.73 -9.60
CA ALA A 12 -12.94 4.49 -10.15
C ALA A 12 -11.75 4.56 -9.19
N ASP A 13 -12.00 4.51 -7.89
CA ASP A 13 -10.97 4.50 -6.85
C ASP A 13 -11.42 3.64 -5.68
N GLY A 14 -10.44 3.12 -4.94
CA GLY A 14 -10.66 2.38 -3.72
C GLY A 14 -10.91 3.27 -2.51
N ILE A 15 -10.32 2.92 -1.37
CA ILE A 15 -10.48 3.66 -0.11
C ILE A 15 -9.44 4.77 -0.04
N HIS A 16 -9.86 6.02 0.15
CA HIS A 16 -8.96 7.17 0.25
C HIS A 16 -9.03 7.80 1.65
N LEU A 17 -7.85 8.04 2.22
CA LEU A 17 -7.65 8.88 3.39
C LEU A 17 -6.80 10.08 2.94
N ASP A 18 -7.43 11.26 2.90
CA ASP A 18 -6.80 12.50 2.41
C ASP A 18 -6.59 13.49 3.55
N ASP A 19 -5.33 13.90 3.76
CA ASP A 19 -4.92 14.96 4.69
C ASP A 19 -5.44 14.80 6.13
N VAL A 20 -5.56 13.54 6.58
CA VAL A 20 -6.05 13.22 7.93
C VAL A 20 -4.91 12.88 8.89
N THR A 21 -4.92 13.54 10.04
CA THR A 21 -3.97 13.27 11.13
C THR A 21 -4.63 12.47 12.24
N CYS A 22 -3.94 11.43 12.71
CA CYS A 22 -4.25 10.76 13.95
C CYS A 22 -3.20 11.07 15.03
N PRO A 23 -3.62 11.36 16.27
CA PRO A 23 -2.70 11.33 17.41
C PRO A 23 -2.09 9.92 17.55
N GLY A 24 -0.77 9.82 17.47
CA GLY A 24 -0.05 8.55 17.42
C GLY A 24 -0.46 7.57 18.53
N GLY A 25 -0.76 6.32 18.15
CA GLY A 25 -1.14 5.25 19.07
C GLY A 25 -2.62 5.18 19.45
N SER A 26 -3.49 6.00 18.86
CA SER A 26 -4.92 5.93 19.16
C SER A 26 -5.59 4.71 18.50
N ALA A 27 -6.30 3.91 19.31
CA ALA A 27 -7.18 2.83 18.84
C ALA A 27 -8.35 3.31 17.96
N SER A 28 -8.53 4.64 17.83
CA SER A 28 -9.58 5.28 17.04
C SER A 28 -9.17 5.64 15.60
N CYS A 29 -7.99 5.24 15.14
CA CYS A 29 -7.47 5.55 13.80
C CYS A 29 -6.98 4.31 13.08
N VAL A 30 -7.92 3.42 12.77
CA VAL A 30 -7.62 2.14 12.16
C VAL A 30 -8.46 1.95 10.90
N VAL A 31 -7.80 1.59 9.82
CA VAL A 31 -8.41 1.01 8.62
C VAL A 31 -8.20 -0.49 8.71
N ASN A 32 -9.24 -1.25 9.05
CA ASN A 32 -9.09 -2.66 9.38
C ASN A 32 -10.18 -3.58 8.82
N GLY A 33 -9.74 -4.66 8.19
CA GLY A 33 -10.63 -5.69 7.67
C GLY A 33 -11.40 -5.27 6.42
N ASN A 34 -10.97 -4.24 5.69
CA ASN A 34 -11.63 -3.81 4.47
C ASN A 34 -11.13 -4.60 3.26
N ALA A 35 -11.97 -4.73 2.24
CA ALA A 35 -11.62 -5.28 0.95
C ALA A 35 -11.78 -4.20 -0.13
N SER A 36 -10.76 -4.01 -0.96
CA SER A 36 -10.82 -3.10 -2.11
C SER A 36 -10.35 -3.86 -3.34
N HIS A 37 -11.20 -4.00 -4.36
CA HIS A 37 -10.89 -4.86 -5.49
C HIS A 37 -11.55 -4.48 -6.79
N HIS A 38 -10.92 -4.87 -7.90
CA HIS A 38 -11.37 -4.56 -9.27
C HIS A 38 -11.66 -3.08 -9.50
N ASN A 39 -11.01 -2.19 -8.75
CA ASN A 39 -11.13 -0.76 -8.97
C ASN A 39 -10.19 -0.34 -10.10
N PHE A 40 -10.70 0.52 -10.97
CA PHE A 40 -10.04 0.89 -12.21
C PHE A 40 -10.49 2.28 -12.65
N SER A 41 -9.53 3.12 -13.03
CA SER A 41 -9.78 4.43 -13.62
C SER A 41 -8.80 4.67 -14.76
N LEU A 42 -9.31 5.31 -15.81
CA LEU A 42 -8.53 5.80 -16.94
C LEU A 42 -8.95 7.25 -17.22
N PRO A 43 -8.01 8.18 -17.40
CA PRO A 43 -6.55 8.03 -17.45
C PRO A 43 -5.84 8.24 -16.09
N ILE A 44 -6.57 8.19 -14.98
CA ILE A 44 -6.07 8.56 -13.65
C ILE A 44 -5.62 7.29 -12.93
N PRO A 45 -4.43 7.27 -12.27
CA PRO A 45 -4.01 6.14 -11.46
C PRO A 45 -5.08 5.74 -10.45
N CYS A 46 -5.26 4.44 -10.27
CA CYS A 46 -6.25 3.87 -9.36
C CYS A 46 -5.56 2.95 -8.36
N HIS A 47 -6.00 3.05 -7.11
CA HIS A 47 -5.42 2.32 -5.99
C HIS A 47 -6.48 1.58 -5.18
N GLY A 48 -6.09 0.50 -4.52
CA GLY A 48 -6.96 -0.20 -3.59
C GLY A 48 -7.22 0.60 -2.32
N ILE A 49 -6.15 1.07 -1.66
CA ILE A 49 -6.20 1.95 -0.49
C ILE A 49 -5.13 3.01 -0.62
N THR A 50 -5.51 4.29 -0.52
CA THR A 50 -4.61 5.44 -0.59
C THR A 50 -4.53 6.15 0.76
N LEU A 51 -3.31 6.34 1.25
CA LEU A 51 -2.95 7.25 2.33
C LEU A 51 -2.26 8.47 1.72
N ASN A 52 -3.01 9.53 1.51
CA ASN A 52 -2.54 10.78 0.91
C ASN A 52 -2.43 11.84 2.00
N GLY A 53 -1.21 12.33 2.28
CA GLY A 53 -1.00 13.31 3.36
C GLY A 53 -1.43 12.82 4.75
N THR A 54 -1.55 11.50 4.94
CA THR A 54 -2.11 10.91 6.16
C THR A 54 -1.03 10.68 7.22
N THR A 55 -1.35 10.96 8.48
CA THR A 55 -0.40 10.76 9.59
C THR A 55 -0.95 9.85 10.70
N GLY A 56 -0.13 8.89 11.14
CA GLY A 56 -0.39 8.15 12.39
C GLY A 56 -1.49 7.09 12.35
N TYR A 57 -1.95 6.67 11.16
CA TYR A 57 -2.97 5.64 11.01
C TYR A 57 -2.38 4.22 11.04
N THR A 58 -3.17 3.26 11.51
CA THR A 58 -2.87 1.84 11.37
C THR A 58 -3.75 1.21 10.30
N LEU A 59 -3.13 0.68 9.25
CA LEU A 59 -3.77 -0.16 8.23
C LEU A 59 -3.45 -1.61 8.53
N THR A 60 -4.48 -2.41 8.84
CA THR A 60 -4.25 -3.83 9.14
C THR A 60 -5.35 -4.75 8.69
N ARG A 61 -4.99 -5.97 8.25
CA ARG A 61 -5.93 -7.00 7.78
C ARG A 61 -6.84 -6.53 6.66
N ASN A 62 -6.40 -5.56 5.86
CA ASN A 62 -7.11 -5.22 4.64
C ASN A 62 -6.64 -6.12 3.50
N VAL A 63 -7.52 -6.30 2.52
CA VAL A 63 -7.25 -7.06 1.31
C VAL A 63 -7.41 -6.14 0.11
N THR A 64 -6.38 -6.01 -0.70
CA THR A 64 -6.38 -5.23 -1.94
C THR A 64 -5.92 -6.11 -3.09
N PHE A 65 -6.82 -6.39 -4.05
CA PHE A 65 -6.52 -7.29 -5.16
C PHE A 65 -7.17 -6.83 -6.47
N ASN A 66 -6.53 -7.11 -7.60
CA ASN A 66 -7.01 -6.72 -8.94
C ASN A 66 -7.35 -5.22 -9.07
N ASN A 67 -6.70 -4.34 -8.31
CA ASN A 67 -6.87 -2.89 -8.48
C ASN A 67 -5.86 -2.33 -9.47
N GLY A 68 -6.22 -1.21 -10.08
CA GLY A 68 -5.36 -0.44 -10.95
C GLY A 68 -5.32 -0.96 -12.37
N GLU A 69 -4.32 -0.50 -13.10
CA GLU A 69 -4.00 -0.89 -14.47
C GLU A 69 -2.49 -0.99 -14.67
N ASN A 70 -2.04 -1.46 -15.84
CA ASN A 70 -0.60 -1.54 -16.10
C ASN A 70 0.00 -0.11 -16.14
N GLY A 71 0.73 0.26 -15.10
CA GLY A 71 1.42 1.54 -14.96
C GLY A 71 2.23 1.60 -13.66
N PHE A 72 3.29 2.41 -13.64
CA PHE A 72 4.20 2.55 -12.49
C PHE A 72 3.62 3.38 -11.33
N GLU A 73 2.45 3.98 -11.51
CA GLU A 73 1.82 4.82 -10.48
C GLU A 73 0.73 4.11 -9.70
N ASN A 74 0.22 2.95 -10.16
CA ASN A 74 -0.85 2.23 -9.49
C ASN A 74 -0.33 1.40 -8.30
N ALA A 75 -1.18 1.16 -7.30
CA ALA A 75 -0.83 0.26 -6.20
C ALA A 75 -2.06 -0.31 -5.49
N GLY A 76 -1.95 -1.51 -4.91
CA GLY A 76 -2.96 -2.02 -3.99
C GLY A 76 -3.04 -1.16 -2.73
N ILE A 77 -1.91 -0.86 -2.09
CA ILE A 77 -1.81 0.12 -0.99
C ILE A 77 -0.77 1.19 -1.36
N TYR A 78 -1.20 2.45 -1.33
CA TYR A 78 -0.36 3.58 -1.73
C TYR A 78 -0.22 4.62 -0.62
N LEU A 79 1.02 4.96 -0.26
CA LEU A 79 1.36 6.02 0.67
C LEU A 79 1.99 7.16 -0.13
N VAL A 80 1.40 8.36 -0.07
CA VAL A 80 1.78 9.45 -0.96
C VAL A 80 1.63 10.84 -0.32
N ASN A 81 2.30 11.84 -0.93
CA ASN A 81 2.20 13.26 -0.63
C ASN A 81 2.33 13.60 0.86
N GLY A 82 3.38 13.11 1.53
CA GLY A 82 3.61 13.45 2.94
C GLY A 82 2.94 12.50 3.93
N ALA A 83 2.55 11.30 3.50
CA ALA A 83 2.06 10.28 4.42
C ALA A 83 3.17 9.86 5.40
N THR A 84 2.94 10.04 6.71
CA THR A 84 3.99 9.95 7.74
C THR A 84 3.56 9.18 8.98
N GLY A 85 4.47 8.40 9.57
CA GLY A 85 4.22 7.74 10.86
C GLY A 85 3.07 6.72 10.85
N ASN A 86 2.65 6.24 9.68
CA ASN A 86 1.60 5.22 9.57
C ASN A 86 2.17 3.83 9.80
N THR A 87 1.34 2.91 10.28
CA THR A 87 1.69 1.50 10.41
C THR A 87 0.88 0.67 9.44
N ILE A 88 1.54 -0.01 8.52
CA ILE A 88 0.94 -0.87 7.49
C ILE A 88 1.33 -2.31 7.84
N THR A 89 0.39 -3.09 8.37
CA THR A 89 0.74 -4.42 8.86
C THR A 89 -0.34 -5.47 8.72
N ASN A 90 0.04 -6.72 8.42
CA ASN A 90 -0.88 -7.84 8.24
C ASN A 90 -1.93 -7.58 7.16
N ASN A 91 -1.61 -6.81 6.12
CA ASN A 91 -2.47 -6.66 4.94
C ASN A 91 -2.08 -7.67 3.86
N ASP A 92 -3.03 -8.00 2.99
CA ASP A 92 -2.77 -8.76 1.76
C ASP A 92 -3.03 -7.84 0.56
N SER A 93 -1.96 -7.46 -0.13
CA SER A 93 -1.98 -6.60 -1.30
C SER A 93 -1.38 -7.32 -2.51
N SER A 94 -2.13 -8.27 -3.05
CA SER A 94 -1.65 -9.20 -4.06
C SER A 94 -2.44 -9.11 -5.36
N ASN A 95 -1.81 -9.46 -6.48
CA ASN A 95 -2.42 -9.45 -7.82
C ASN A 95 -2.99 -8.08 -8.24
N ASN A 96 -2.37 -6.98 -7.82
CA ASN A 96 -2.70 -5.65 -8.32
C ASN A 96 -1.92 -5.35 -9.60
N LEU A 97 -2.51 -4.53 -10.46
CA LEU A 97 -1.83 -3.98 -11.62
C LEU A 97 -1.15 -2.68 -11.17
N GLY A 98 0.14 -2.76 -10.88
CA GLY A 98 0.93 -1.75 -10.17
C GLY A 98 1.73 -2.38 -9.03
N PHE A 99 2.04 -1.57 -8.03
CA PHE A 99 2.67 -2.03 -6.80
C PHE A 99 1.71 -2.82 -5.90
N GLY A 100 2.19 -3.78 -5.13
CA GLY A 100 1.42 -4.30 -4.00
C GLY A 100 1.32 -3.22 -2.92
N ILE A 101 2.46 -2.80 -2.36
CA ILE A 101 2.55 -1.70 -1.40
C ILE A 101 3.65 -0.74 -1.85
N ALA A 102 3.29 0.53 -2.06
CA ALA A 102 4.26 1.55 -2.43
C ALA A 102 4.20 2.79 -1.53
N ALA A 103 5.37 3.29 -1.15
CA ALA A 103 5.56 4.63 -0.60
C ALA A 103 6.19 5.52 -1.69
N SER A 104 5.58 6.68 -1.92
CA SER A 104 5.96 7.58 -3.00
C SER A 104 5.84 9.05 -2.59
N GLY A 105 6.59 9.91 -3.26
CA GLY A 105 6.44 11.36 -3.15
C GLY A 105 7.19 11.98 -1.96
N ILE A 106 7.53 13.25 -2.14
CA ILE A 106 8.29 14.05 -1.16
C ILE A 106 7.52 14.12 0.16
N GLY A 107 8.22 13.91 1.27
CA GLY A 107 7.67 13.97 2.62
C GLY A 107 7.07 12.64 3.11
N THR A 108 6.79 11.68 2.22
CA THR A 108 6.32 10.36 2.62
C THR A 108 7.44 9.59 3.30
N SER A 109 7.38 9.41 4.61
CA SER A 109 8.50 8.91 5.42
C SER A 109 8.10 8.45 6.82
N GLY A 110 8.98 7.67 7.47
CA GLY A 110 8.78 7.23 8.85
C GLY A 110 7.57 6.31 9.04
N ASN A 111 7.06 5.74 7.95
CA ASN A 111 6.02 4.71 8.01
C ASN A 111 6.65 3.36 8.35
N ASN A 112 5.88 2.47 8.97
CA ASN A 112 6.30 1.13 9.35
C ASN A 112 5.50 0.09 8.55
N ILE A 113 6.12 -0.56 7.57
CA ILE A 113 5.51 -1.52 6.64
C ILE A 113 6.02 -2.92 6.96
N VAL A 114 5.22 -3.69 7.70
CA VAL A 114 5.69 -4.94 8.31
C VAL A 114 4.67 -6.07 8.28
N ASN A 115 5.12 -7.30 8.06
CA ASN A 115 4.27 -8.50 8.05
C ASN A 115 3.10 -8.41 7.05
N ASN A 116 3.28 -7.81 5.88
CA ASN A 116 2.27 -7.81 4.83
C ASN A 116 2.54 -8.90 3.80
N VAL A 117 1.51 -9.33 3.09
CA VAL A 117 1.65 -10.14 1.89
C VAL A 117 1.46 -9.20 0.69
N ALA A 118 2.40 -9.21 -0.24
CA ALA A 118 2.31 -8.52 -1.51
C ALA A 118 2.89 -9.44 -2.59
N LEU A 119 2.05 -10.27 -3.20
CA LEU A 119 2.50 -11.26 -4.18
C LEU A 119 1.89 -11.02 -5.55
N PHE A 120 2.67 -11.31 -6.59
CA PHE A 120 2.23 -11.33 -7.98
C PHE A 120 1.65 -9.99 -8.47
N ASN A 121 2.14 -8.87 -7.92
CA ASN A 121 1.75 -7.54 -8.40
C ASN A 121 2.61 -7.18 -9.62
N THR A 122 2.02 -6.57 -10.65
CA THR A 122 2.73 -6.29 -11.91
C THR A 122 2.58 -4.85 -12.34
N SER A 123 3.68 -4.10 -12.47
CA SER A 123 3.67 -2.72 -12.96
C SER A 123 3.41 -2.63 -14.47
N ILE A 124 3.95 -3.59 -15.22
CA ILE A 124 3.64 -3.85 -16.63
C ILE A 124 3.65 -5.37 -16.85
N PRO A 125 3.06 -5.89 -17.94
CA PRO A 125 3.03 -7.33 -18.19
C PRO A 125 4.43 -7.96 -18.12
N GLY A 126 4.60 -8.89 -17.17
CA GLY A 126 5.87 -9.62 -16.96
C GLY A 126 6.90 -8.91 -16.07
N VAL A 127 6.61 -7.72 -15.53
CA VAL A 127 7.48 -7.03 -14.57
C VAL A 127 6.79 -6.94 -13.22
N TYR A 128 7.27 -7.76 -12.28
CA TYR A 128 6.76 -7.77 -10.91
C TYR A 128 7.18 -6.51 -10.16
N ALA A 129 6.27 -6.03 -9.32
CA ALA A 129 6.44 -4.85 -8.51
C ALA A 129 5.67 -5.04 -7.19
N ASP A 130 6.19 -5.83 -6.26
CA ASP A 130 5.43 -6.11 -5.04
C ASP A 130 5.58 -4.99 -4.02
N LEU A 131 6.81 -4.63 -3.65
CA LEU A 131 7.11 -3.53 -2.74
C LEU A 131 7.90 -2.42 -3.43
N GLY A 132 7.60 -1.16 -3.10
CA GLY A 132 8.29 -0.01 -3.67
C GLY A 132 8.44 1.17 -2.72
N GLU A 133 9.63 1.77 -2.70
CA GLU A 133 9.86 3.09 -2.15
C GLU A 133 10.45 3.96 -3.26
N VAL A 134 9.62 4.84 -3.83
CA VAL A 134 9.88 5.48 -5.14
C VAL A 134 9.69 7.00 -5.09
N SER A 135 10.14 7.69 -6.15
CA SER A 135 9.82 9.10 -6.40
C SER A 135 10.07 10.07 -5.24
N GLY A 136 11.18 9.88 -4.52
CA GLY A 136 11.60 10.80 -3.45
C GLY A 136 10.96 10.55 -2.08
N ALA A 137 10.28 9.40 -1.90
CA ALA A 137 9.94 8.91 -0.56
C ALA A 137 11.23 8.73 0.27
N GLY A 138 11.14 9.09 1.56
CA GLY A 138 12.24 9.06 2.53
C GLY A 138 12.03 7.96 3.56
N PRO A 139 13.04 7.62 4.38
CA PRO A 139 13.20 6.27 4.87
C PRO A 139 11.95 5.80 5.62
N ASN A 140 11.33 4.76 5.07
CA ASN A 140 10.33 3.98 5.77
C ASN A 140 10.98 2.71 6.31
N THR A 141 10.38 2.15 7.35
CA THR A 141 10.81 0.87 7.91
C THR A 141 10.08 -0.25 7.19
N TRP A 142 10.85 -1.18 6.65
CA TRP A 142 10.37 -2.39 6.01
C TRP A 142 11.02 -3.58 6.72
N ASN A 143 10.26 -4.58 7.14
CA ASN A 143 10.83 -5.79 7.72
C ASN A 143 10.84 -6.98 6.75
N ASP A 144 11.68 -7.96 7.07
CA ASP A 144 11.88 -9.23 6.38
C ASP A 144 10.75 -10.25 6.54
N ASN A 145 9.71 -9.91 7.31
CA ASN A 145 8.48 -10.71 7.40
C ASN A 145 7.44 -10.30 6.35
N ASN A 146 7.74 -9.33 5.48
CA ASN A 146 6.87 -9.08 4.33
C ASN A 146 7.03 -10.24 3.33
N THR A 147 5.91 -10.83 2.93
CA THR A 147 5.88 -11.90 1.94
C THR A 147 5.71 -11.32 0.54
N CYS A 148 6.78 -11.32 -0.26
CA CYS A 148 6.77 -10.79 -1.64
C CYS A 148 7.87 -11.43 -2.51
N GLN A 149 7.77 -11.27 -3.83
CA GLN A 149 8.77 -11.76 -4.78
C GLN A 149 9.79 -10.68 -5.17
N THR A 150 9.38 -9.42 -5.19
CA THR A 150 10.20 -8.31 -5.69
C THR A 150 10.08 -7.05 -4.86
N GLU A 151 11.23 -6.51 -4.43
CA GLU A 151 11.36 -5.17 -3.89
C GLU A 151 12.05 -4.23 -4.88
N THR A 152 11.67 -2.95 -4.87
CA THR A 152 12.23 -1.94 -5.77
C THR A 152 12.45 -0.60 -5.07
N GLY A 153 13.23 0.27 -5.70
CA GLY A 153 13.54 1.60 -5.18
C GLY A 153 14.52 1.53 -4.00
N THR A 154 14.21 2.25 -2.92
CA THR A 154 15.05 2.29 -1.70
C THR A 154 14.63 1.29 -0.62
N VAL A 155 13.69 0.39 -0.93
CA VAL A 155 13.35 -0.73 -0.03
C VAL A 155 14.61 -1.56 0.23
N PRO A 156 14.96 -1.82 1.50
CA PRO A 156 16.16 -2.59 1.83
C PRO A 156 16.16 -4.00 1.20
N PRO A 157 17.30 -4.49 0.68
CA PRO A 157 17.39 -5.85 0.17
C PRO A 157 17.05 -6.90 1.24
N GLY A 158 16.31 -7.94 0.86
CA GLY A 158 15.92 -9.04 1.76
C GLY A 158 14.67 -8.75 2.57
N VAL A 159 13.99 -7.62 2.33
CA VAL A 159 12.64 -7.35 2.84
C VAL A 159 11.64 -8.30 2.19
N CYS A 160 11.83 -8.63 0.90
CA CYS A 160 11.01 -9.65 0.26
C CYS A 160 11.46 -11.03 0.64
N ASN A 161 10.67 -11.64 1.51
CA ASN A 161 10.73 -13.05 1.79
C ASN A 161 9.65 -13.74 0.94
N PRO A 162 9.97 -14.40 -0.19
CA PRO A 162 8.97 -15.04 -1.03
C PRO A 162 8.17 -16.13 -0.31
N GLY A 163 8.52 -16.44 0.94
CA GLY A 163 7.81 -17.39 1.76
C GLY A 163 7.90 -18.76 1.14
N GLU A 164 9.14 -19.24 0.89
CA GLU A 164 9.38 -20.57 0.33
C GLU A 164 8.50 -21.60 1.05
N GLY A 165 7.50 -22.06 0.32
CA GLY A 165 6.52 -23.09 0.67
C GLY A 165 6.02 -23.73 -0.62
#